data_AF-A0A7K0XRR6-F1
#
_entry.id   AF-A0A7K0XRR6-F1
#
_cell.length_a   1.000
_cell.length_b   1.000
_cell.length_c   1.000
_cell.angle_alpha   90.00
_cell.angle_beta   90.00
_cell.angle_gamma   90.00
#
_symmetry.space_group_name_H-M   'P 1'
#
loop_
_entity.id
_entity.type
_entity.pdbx_description
1 polymer ?
#
loop_
_entity_poly.entity_id
_entity_poly.type
_entity_poly.pdbx_seq_one_letter_code
_entity_poly.pdbx_strand_id
1 'polypeptide(L)'
;MSEAASPLVAINLFSGQPQHENFNRLHHILPSSRLTASRAPHRFPAGNSVGLPASFDVGGKQVDTEHFLDLTDTAALLVLHDGKVVHEQYRLTGGPNVQWISWSVAKSFTAALVGIAVEQGHIRSIEEPISNYIDTAPGSAYEGTRIKDILQMSSGARWNEDYSDPDSDIVRLGHAMS
;
A
#
# COMPACT_ATOMS: atom_id res chain seq x y z
N MET A 1 17.69 -21.37 -23.96
CA MET A 1 16.89 -20.13 -23.89
C MET A 1 16.79 -19.80 -22.41
N SER A 2 17.39 -18.69 -21.98
CA SER A 2 17.44 -18.31 -20.56
C SER A 2 16.04 -17.93 -20.12
N GLU A 3 15.51 -18.66 -19.14
CA GLU A 3 14.29 -18.30 -18.42
C GLU A 3 14.61 -16.98 -17.69
N ALA A 4 14.07 -15.86 -18.18
CA ALA A 4 14.21 -14.60 -17.48
C ALA A 4 13.44 -14.73 -16.16
N ALA A 5 14.12 -14.57 -15.02
CA ALA A 5 13.47 -14.58 -13.73
C ALA A 5 12.32 -13.56 -13.71
N SER A 6 11.18 -13.95 -13.14
CA SER A 6 10.02 -13.06 -12.96
C SER A 6 10.48 -11.71 -12.36
N PRO A 7 9.98 -10.56 -12.85
CA PRO A 7 10.37 -9.25 -12.33
C PRO A 7 10.17 -9.10 -10.81
N LEU A 8 9.24 -9.87 -10.22
CA LEU A 8 9.00 -9.93 -8.78
C LEU A 8 10.06 -10.74 -8.02
N VAL A 9 10.59 -11.80 -8.64
CA VAL A 9 11.76 -12.54 -8.15
C VAL A 9 13.04 -11.69 -8.29
N ALA A 10 13.13 -10.88 -9.36
CA ALA A 10 14.28 -10.00 -9.62
C ALA A 10 14.43 -8.86 -8.60
N ILE A 11 13.37 -8.47 -7.90
CA ILE A 11 13.42 -7.47 -6.83
C ILE A 11 13.62 -8.05 -5.43
N ASN A 12 13.89 -9.37 -5.33
CA ASN A 12 14.25 -10.03 -4.08
C ASN A 12 13.22 -9.81 -2.96
N LEU A 13 11.94 -9.67 -3.32
CA LEU A 13 10.85 -9.56 -2.35
C LEU A 13 10.86 -10.77 -1.42
N PHE A 14 10.82 -10.51 -0.10
CA PHE A 14 10.81 -11.53 0.96
C PHE A 14 12.09 -12.38 1.09
N SER A 15 13.19 -11.99 0.43
CA SER A 15 14.50 -12.68 0.52
C SER A 15 15.29 -12.38 1.82
N GLY A 16 14.83 -11.43 2.63
CA GLY A 16 15.59 -10.90 3.77
C GLY A 16 16.73 -9.95 3.40
N GLN A 17 16.99 -9.70 2.11
CA GLN A 17 17.94 -8.67 1.68
C GLN A 17 17.31 -7.26 1.77
N PRO A 18 18.11 -6.20 2.04
CA PRO A 18 17.61 -4.83 2.00
C PRO A 18 17.01 -4.49 0.64
N GLN A 19 15.77 -4.01 0.63
CA GLN A 19 15.00 -3.72 -0.59
C GLN A 19 14.64 -2.25 -0.75
N HIS A 20 14.99 -1.40 0.22
CA HIS A 20 14.73 0.04 0.17
C HIS A 20 15.33 0.68 -1.08
N GLU A 21 16.42 0.12 -1.62
CA GLU A 21 16.99 0.54 -2.89
C GLU A 21 16.03 0.34 -4.07
N ASN A 22 15.16 -0.67 -4.07
CA ASN A 22 14.24 -0.94 -5.19
C ASN A 22 12.90 -0.23 -5.02
N PHE A 23 12.42 -0.09 -3.78
CA PHE A 23 11.07 0.39 -3.47
C PHE A 23 10.77 1.81 -3.97
N ASN A 24 11.78 2.66 -4.06
CA ASN A 24 11.64 4.03 -4.58
C ASN A 24 11.66 4.13 -6.12
N ARG A 25 11.92 3.02 -6.82
CA ARG A 25 12.05 2.97 -8.29
C ARG A 25 11.32 1.80 -8.93
N LEU A 26 10.41 1.15 -8.20
CA LEU A 26 9.62 0.02 -8.74
C LEU A 26 8.86 0.36 -10.02
N HIS A 27 8.46 1.62 -10.20
CA HIS A 27 7.80 2.10 -11.43
C HIS A 27 8.70 2.10 -12.67
N HIS A 28 10.03 2.00 -12.51
CA HIS A 28 10.98 1.77 -13.60
C HIS A 28 11.23 0.27 -13.86
N ILE A 29 10.90 -0.59 -12.90
CA ILE A 29 11.18 -2.04 -12.94
C ILE A 29 9.96 -2.81 -13.43
N LEU A 30 8.75 -2.41 -13.01
CA LEU A 30 7.49 -3.04 -13.35
C LEU A 30 6.66 -2.14 -14.28
N PRO A 31 5.78 -2.72 -15.12
CA PRO A 31 4.80 -1.95 -15.86
C PRO A 31 4.00 -1.03 -14.94
N SER A 32 3.94 0.26 -15.28
CA SER A 32 3.28 1.26 -14.47
C SER A 32 2.50 2.27 -15.31
N SER A 33 1.41 2.77 -14.74
CA SER A 33 0.62 3.86 -15.31
C SER A 33 0.75 5.09 -14.41
N ARG A 34 1.06 6.24 -15.01
CA ARG A 34 1.27 7.49 -14.25
C ARG A 34 -0.07 8.14 -13.90
N LEU A 35 -0.34 8.26 -12.60
CA LEU A 35 -1.37 9.18 -12.10
C LEU A 35 -0.79 10.59 -12.02
N THR A 36 -1.46 11.54 -12.69
CA THR A 36 -1.00 12.94 -12.74
C THR A 36 -1.60 13.72 -11.57
N ALA A 37 -0.77 14.47 -10.85
CA ALA A 37 -1.21 15.32 -9.76
C ALA A 37 -2.17 16.43 -10.25
N SER A 38 -3.07 16.88 -9.37
CA SER A 38 -3.93 18.04 -9.64
C SER A 38 -3.11 19.27 -10.01
N ARG A 39 -3.63 20.13 -10.89
CA ARG A 39 -3.05 21.45 -11.19
C ARG A 39 -3.10 22.41 -10.00
N ALA A 40 -3.99 22.15 -9.04
CA ALA A 40 -4.13 22.89 -7.80
C ALA A 40 -4.08 21.91 -6.61
N PRO A 41 -2.89 21.39 -6.26
CA PRO A 41 -2.76 20.48 -5.13
C PRO A 41 -2.96 21.23 -3.81
N HIS A 42 -3.60 20.59 -2.84
CA HIS A 42 -3.58 21.08 -1.48
C HIS A 42 -2.15 21.01 -0.93
N ARG A 43 -1.65 22.13 -0.43
CA ARG A 43 -0.35 22.21 0.24
C ARG A 43 -0.58 22.37 1.73
N PHE A 44 -0.10 21.41 2.51
CA PHE A 44 -0.15 21.52 3.95
C PHE A 44 0.73 22.70 4.41
N PRO A 45 0.21 23.64 5.21
CA PRO A 45 1.02 24.68 5.79
C PRO A 45 2.05 24.09 6.77
N ALA A 46 3.20 24.75 6.89
CA ALA A 46 4.15 24.44 7.95
C ALA A 46 3.59 24.86 9.32
N GLY A 47 3.74 23.98 10.30
CA GLY A 47 3.46 24.24 11.71
C GLY A 47 4.74 24.59 12.48
N ASN A 48 4.60 24.74 13.79
CA ASN A 48 5.76 24.81 14.66
C ASN A 48 6.45 23.45 14.67
N SER A 49 7.77 23.44 14.45
CA SER A 49 8.54 22.20 14.44
C SER A 49 8.51 21.54 15.81
N VAL A 50 8.19 20.24 15.82
CA VAL A 50 8.19 19.39 17.00
C VAL A 50 9.26 18.32 16.82
N GLY A 51 10.20 18.25 17.76
CA GLY A 51 11.17 17.17 17.82
C GLY A 51 10.51 15.87 18.26
N LEU A 52 11.02 14.73 17.78
CA LEU A 52 10.61 13.44 18.33
C LEU A 52 11.12 13.29 19.77
N PRO A 53 10.41 12.56 20.64
CA PRO A 53 10.95 12.23 21.96
C PRO A 53 12.20 11.36 21.81
N ALA A 54 13.16 11.47 22.74
CA ALA A 54 14.37 10.63 22.71
C ALA A 54 14.03 9.14 22.85
N SER A 55 13.02 8.82 23.67
CA SER A 55 12.49 7.46 23.82
C SER A 55 10.98 7.46 24.02
N PHE A 56 10.34 6.31 23.81
CA PHE A 56 8.93 6.09 24.09
C PHE A 56 8.69 4.74 24.81
N ASP A 57 7.57 4.64 25.52
CA ASP A 57 7.19 3.41 26.22
C ASP A 57 6.40 2.47 25.31
N VAL A 58 6.82 1.20 25.25
CA VAL A 58 6.05 0.11 24.64
C VAL A 58 5.90 -1.00 25.67
N GLY A 59 4.75 -1.03 26.35
CA GLY A 59 4.44 -2.08 27.34
C GLY A 59 5.38 -2.08 28.54
N GLY A 60 5.75 -0.90 29.05
CA GLY A 60 6.67 -0.74 30.18
C GLY A 60 8.16 -0.81 29.82
N LYS A 61 8.50 -0.95 28.53
CA LYS A 61 9.88 -0.92 28.03
C LYS A 61 10.13 0.40 27.32
N GLN A 62 11.19 1.08 27.72
CA GLN A 62 11.68 2.25 27.01
C GLN A 62 12.39 1.83 25.73
N VAL A 63 11.97 2.42 24.61
CA VAL A 63 12.52 2.22 23.27
C VAL A 63 13.14 3.54 22.82
N ASP A 64 14.41 3.50 22.43
CA ASP A 64 15.08 4.66 21.82
C ASP A 64 14.49 4.93 20.43
N THR A 65 14.11 6.18 20.18
CA THR A 65 13.37 6.54 18.96
C THR A 65 14.23 6.42 17.71
N GLU A 66 15.47 6.91 17.76
CA GLU A 66 16.38 6.86 16.62
C GLU A 66 16.71 5.42 16.25
N HIS A 67 17.02 4.60 17.26
CA HIS A 67 17.25 3.18 17.10
C HIS A 67 16.03 2.45 16.53
N PHE A 68 14.82 2.81 16.96
CA PHE A 68 13.60 2.22 16.41
C PHE A 68 13.41 2.54 14.92
N LEU A 69 13.65 3.79 14.52
CA LEU A 69 13.55 4.21 13.12
C LEU A 69 14.56 3.46 12.24
N ASP A 70 15.78 3.23 12.75
CA ASP A 70 16.80 2.43 12.07
C ASP A 70 16.42 0.94 12.02
N LEU A 71 15.95 0.35 13.11
CA LEU A 71 15.51 -1.05 13.18
C LEU A 71 14.33 -1.38 12.26
N THR A 72 13.50 -0.39 11.95
CA THR A 72 12.30 -0.55 11.12
C THR A 72 12.54 -0.15 9.66
N ASP A 73 13.78 0.13 9.27
CA ASP A 73 14.13 0.64 7.93
C ASP A 73 13.23 1.82 7.52
N THR A 74 12.92 2.72 8.47
CA THR A 74 12.01 3.84 8.20
C THR A 74 12.66 4.78 7.17
N ALA A 75 12.06 4.92 5.99
CA ALA A 75 12.56 5.78 4.94
C ALA A 75 12.03 7.22 5.00
N ALA A 76 10.81 7.41 5.51
CA ALA A 76 10.19 8.71 5.65
C ALA A 76 9.21 8.69 6.83
N LEU A 77 9.26 9.74 7.65
CA LEU A 77 8.31 10.01 8.71
C LEU A 77 7.80 11.43 8.56
N LEU A 78 6.47 11.57 8.47
CA LEU A 78 5.78 12.86 8.39
C LEU A 78 4.71 12.90 9.47
N VAL A 79 4.68 13.97 10.27
CA VAL A 79 3.66 14.18 11.30
C VAL A 79 2.88 15.44 10.97
N LEU A 80 1.57 15.26 10.83
CA LEU A 80 0.59 16.35 10.72
C LEU A 80 -0.10 16.56 12.06
N HIS A 81 -0.19 17.81 12.51
CA HIS A 81 -0.97 18.22 13.66
C HIS A 81 -1.79 19.45 13.30
N ASP A 82 -3.10 19.42 13.55
CA ASP A 82 -4.04 20.48 13.16
C ASP A 82 -3.91 20.93 11.69
N GLY A 83 -3.76 19.96 10.78
CA GLY A 83 -3.62 20.21 9.34
C GLY A 83 -2.29 20.87 8.94
N LYS A 84 -1.30 20.90 9.83
CA LYS A 84 0.03 21.48 9.58
C LYS A 84 1.12 20.42 9.69
N VAL A 85 2.16 20.54 8.86
CA VAL A 85 3.37 19.72 8.99
C VAL A 85 4.18 20.22 10.18
N VAL A 86 4.28 19.41 11.23
CA VAL A 86 5.02 19.74 12.46
C VAL A 86 6.33 18.95 12.60
N HIS A 87 6.45 17.83 11.90
CA HIS A 87 7.69 17.07 11.84
C HIS A 87 7.80 16.37 10.49
N GLU A 88 9.00 16.35 9.93
CA GLU A 88 9.31 15.65 8.71
C GLU A 88 10.77 15.19 8.76
N GLN A 89 11.00 13.90 8.54
CA GLN A 89 12.33 13.31 8.52
C GLN A 89 12.40 12.27 7.40
N TYR A 90 13.52 12.29 6.68
CA TYR A 90 13.82 11.37 5.58
C TYR A 90 15.12 10.64 5.88
N ARG A 91 15.14 9.34 5.56
CA ARG A 91 16.27 8.42 5.77
C ARG A 91 16.35 7.46 4.58
N LEU A 92 17.39 6.61 4.55
CA LEU A 92 17.60 5.63 3.48
C LEU A 92 17.48 6.29 2.09
N THR A 93 16.63 5.76 1.21
CA THR A 93 16.32 6.29 -0.12
C THR A 93 15.05 7.15 -0.14
N GLY A 94 14.56 7.59 1.02
CA GLY A 94 13.43 8.50 1.17
C GLY A 94 13.78 9.96 0.87
N GLY A 95 12.76 10.78 0.64
CA GLY A 95 12.91 12.21 0.42
C GLY A 95 11.58 12.88 0.07
N PRO A 96 11.51 14.21 0.15
CA PRO A 96 10.25 14.95 -0.02
C PRO A 96 9.64 14.87 -1.42
N ASN A 97 10.44 14.50 -2.41
CA ASN A 97 10.01 14.34 -3.81
C ASN A 97 10.27 12.91 -4.32
N VAL A 98 10.42 11.94 -3.42
CA VAL A 98 10.68 10.55 -3.79
C VAL A 98 9.40 9.73 -3.64
N GLN A 99 9.01 9.03 -4.70
CA GLN A 99 7.86 8.12 -4.68
C GLN A 99 8.29 6.74 -4.20
N TRP A 100 7.59 6.21 -3.21
CA TRP A 100 7.78 4.85 -2.70
C TRP A 100 6.53 4.02 -2.96
N ILE A 101 6.72 2.71 -3.15
CA ILE A 101 5.59 1.77 -3.15
C ILE A 101 4.82 1.86 -1.82
N SER A 102 3.50 1.96 -1.92
CA SER A 102 2.62 2.11 -0.76
C SER A 102 2.10 0.77 -0.22
N TRP A 103 2.37 -0.33 -0.94
CA TRP A 103 1.83 -1.64 -0.65
C TRP A 103 0.30 -1.59 -0.48
N SER A 104 -0.23 -2.22 0.57
CA SER A 104 -1.66 -2.28 0.83
C SER A 104 -2.29 -0.93 1.22
N VAL A 105 -1.52 0.12 1.49
CA VAL A 105 -2.09 1.48 1.70
C VAL A 105 -2.87 1.94 0.46
N ALA A 106 -2.49 1.46 -0.74
CA ALA A 106 -3.23 1.71 -1.98
C ALA A 106 -4.73 1.31 -1.89
N LYS A 107 -5.07 0.28 -1.11
CA LYS A 107 -6.46 -0.21 -0.96
C LYS A 107 -7.39 0.85 -0.37
N SER A 108 -6.89 1.70 0.53
CA SER A 108 -7.66 2.80 1.11
C SER A 108 -8.08 3.84 0.07
N PHE A 109 -7.24 4.10 -0.94
CA PHE A 109 -7.60 4.99 -2.05
C PHE A 109 -8.68 4.37 -2.93
N THR A 110 -8.58 3.07 -3.24
CA THR A 110 -9.64 2.35 -3.97
C THR A 110 -10.96 2.38 -3.22
N ALA A 111 -10.96 2.13 -1.91
CA ALA A 111 -12.18 2.20 -1.08
C ALA A 111 -12.79 3.62 -1.07
N ALA A 112 -11.96 4.66 -0.97
CA ALA A 112 -12.43 6.05 -1.06
C ALA A 112 -13.05 6.37 -2.44
N LEU A 113 -12.45 5.89 -3.53
CA LEU A 113 -12.99 6.04 -4.88
C LEU A 113 -14.33 5.33 -5.05
N VAL A 114 -14.53 4.16 -4.43
CA VAL A 114 -15.84 3.50 -4.38
C VAL A 114 -16.86 4.38 -3.65
N GLY A 115 -16.49 4.99 -2.52
CA GLY A 115 -17.35 5.94 -1.81
C GLY A 115 -17.77 7.13 -2.69
N ILE A 116 -16.82 7.72 -3.42
CA ILE A 116 -17.09 8.81 -4.37
C ILE A 116 -18.01 8.33 -5.50
N ALA A 117 -17.79 7.14 -6.05
CA ALA A 117 -18.64 6.58 -7.10
C ALA A 117 -20.07 6.32 -6.63
N VAL A 118 -20.27 5.97 -5.34
CA VAL A 118 -21.60 5.86 -4.73
C VAL A 118 -22.25 7.24 -4.62
N GLU A 119 -21.54 8.23 -4.08
CA GLU A 119 -22.03 9.60 -3.95
C GLU A 119 -22.44 10.19 -5.32
N GLN A 120 -21.68 9.89 -6.36
CA GLN A 120 -21.94 10.35 -7.73
C GLN A 120 -23.00 9.52 -8.47
N GLY A 121 -23.55 8.47 -7.85
CA GLY A 121 -24.59 7.61 -8.45
C GLY A 121 -24.09 6.64 -9.52
N HIS A 122 -22.77 6.48 -9.68
CA HIS A 122 -22.17 5.45 -10.54
C HIS A 122 -22.31 4.05 -9.94
N ILE A 123 -22.32 3.95 -8.61
CA ILE A 123 -22.68 2.75 -7.85
C ILE A 123 -23.93 3.09 -7.06
N ARG A 124 -25.03 2.37 -7.30
CA ARG A 124 -26.32 2.67 -6.66
C ARG A 124 -26.28 2.41 -5.16
N SER A 125 -25.65 1.31 -4.74
CA SER A 125 -25.48 0.95 -3.33
C SER A 125 -24.36 -0.08 -3.18
N ILE A 126 -23.62 -0.01 -2.07
CA ILE A 126 -22.64 -1.05 -1.72
C ILE A 126 -23.28 -2.36 -1.26
N GLU A 127 -24.59 -2.36 -1.01
CA GLU A 127 -25.35 -3.58 -0.69
C GLU A 127 -25.73 -4.37 -1.96
N GLU A 128 -25.48 -3.84 -3.15
CA GLU A 128 -25.66 -4.57 -4.40
C GLU A 128 -24.50 -5.54 -4.65
N PRO A 129 -24.76 -6.66 -5.36
CA PRO A 129 -23.69 -7.57 -5.75
C PRO A 129 -22.73 -6.92 -6.74
N ILE A 130 -21.43 -7.23 -6.61
CA ILE A 130 -20.38 -6.72 -7.50
C ILE A 130 -20.61 -7.14 -8.96
N SER A 131 -21.29 -8.26 -9.17
CA SER A 131 -21.67 -8.78 -10.49
C SER A 131 -22.66 -7.89 -11.25
N ASN A 132 -23.25 -6.87 -10.61
CA ASN A 132 -24.03 -5.84 -11.31
C ASN A 132 -23.14 -4.85 -12.08
N TYR A 133 -21.84 -4.78 -11.76
CA TYR A 133 -20.91 -3.76 -12.24
C TYR A 133 -19.77 -4.31 -13.07
N ILE A 134 -19.39 -5.57 -12.84
CA ILE A 134 -18.34 -6.27 -13.57
C ILE A 134 -18.75 -7.72 -13.85
N ASP A 135 -18.17 -8.31 -14.88
CA ASP A 135 -18.32 -9.73 -15.15
C ASP A 135 -17.58 -10.55 -14.09
N THR A 136 -18.30 -11.42 -13.40
CA THR A 136 -17.73 -12.41 -12.47
C THR A 136 -17.86 -13.80 -13.05
N ALA A 137 -16.80 -14.62 -12.94
CA ALA A 137 -16.87 -16.01 -13.39
C ALA A 137 -17.93 -16.78 -12.58
N PRO A 138 -18.76 -17.62 -13.22
CA PRO A 138 -19.72 -18.48 -12.53
C PRO A 138 -19.02 -19.39 -11.50
N GLY A 139 -19.58 -19.48 -10.30
CA GLY A 139 -19.03 -20.22 -9.17
C GLY A 139 -17.84 -19.56 -8.47
N SER A 140 -17.43 -18.35 -8.89
CA SER A 140 -16.36 -17.63 -8.21
C SER A 140 -16.81 -17.08 -6.85
N ALA A 141 -15.85 -16.83 -5.97
CA ALA A 141 -16.11 -16.21 -4.67
C ALA A 141 -16.61 -14.75 -4.74
N TYR A 142 -16.80 -14.21 -5.94
CA TYR A 142 -17.33 -12.86 -6.16
C TYR A 142 -18.71 -12.87 -6.81
N GLU A 143 -19.18 -14.01 -7.33
CA GLU A 143 -20.53 -14.12 -7.88
C GLU A 143 -21.56 -13.88 -6.78
N GLY A 144 -22.46 -12.90 -6.98
CA GLY A 144 -23.48 -12.53 -6.01
C GLY A 144 -22.96 -11.89 -4.71
N THR A 145 -21.65 -11.68 -4.56
CA THR A 145 -21.06 -11.07 -3.36
C THR A 145 -21.28 -9.56 -3.35
N ARG A 146 -21.74 -9.00 -2.24
CA ARG A 146 -21.97 -7.56 -2.13
C ARG A 146 -20.66 -6.79 -2.16
N ILE A 147 -20.70 -5.59 -2.74
CA ILE A 147 -19.55 -4.68 -2.75
C ILE A 147 -19.05 -4.41 -1.32
N LYS A 148 -19.97 -4.24 -0.36
CA LYS A 148 -19.66 -4.06 1.07
C LYS A 148 -18.81 -5.19 1.63
N ASP A 149 -19.15 -6.44 1.33
CA ASP A 149 -18.43 -7.59 1.86
C ASP A 149 -17.01 -7.65 1.28
N ILE A 150 -16.81 -7.23 0.03
CA ILE A 150 -15.48 -7.11 -0.58
C ILE A 150 -14.67 -5.98 0.09
N LEU A 151 -15.27 -4.81 0.27
CA LEU A 151 -14.61 -3.66 0.93
C LEU A 151 -14.20 -3.98 2.38
N GLN A 152 -14.91 -4.90 3.04
CA GLN A 152 -14.65 -5.34 4.41
C GLN A 152 -13.80 -6.61 4.49
N MET A 153 -13.24 -7.08 3.38
CA MET A 153 -12.41 -8.29 3.31
C MET A 153 -13.15 -9.56 3.79
N SER A 154 -14.46 -9.64 3.54
CA SER A 154 -15.35 -10.70 4.01
C SER A 154 -16.14 -11.38 2.88
N SER A 155 -15.56 -11.48 1.68
CA SER A 155 -16.17 -12.16 0.53
C SER A 155 -16.24 -13.69 0.65
N GLY A 156 -15.44 -14.29 1.54
CA GLY A 156 -15.31 -15.74 1.66
C GLY A 156 -14.42 -16.37 0.59
N ALA A 157 -13.66 -15.57 -0.16
CA ALA A 157 -12.67 -16.07 -1.11
C ALA A 157 -11.57 -16.88 -0.39
N ARG A 158 -11.34 -18.11 -0.85
CA ARG A 158 -10.18 -18.90 -0.41
C ARG A 158 -8.93 -18.30 -1.03
N TRP A 159 -8.07 -17.73 -0.19
CA TRP A 159 -6.81 -17.11 -0.62
C TRP A 159 -5.73 -17.27 0.45
N ASN A 160 -4.60 -17.87 0.09
CA ASN A 160 -3.41 -17.93 0.93
C ASN A 160 -2.48 -16.73 0.61
N GLU A 161 -2.37 -15.79 1.54
CA GLU A 161 -1.51 -14.59 1.44
C GLU A 161 -0.22 -14.71 2.28
N ASP A 162 0.18 -15.92 2.65
CA ASP A 162 1.47 -16.15 3.31
C ASP A 162 2.63 -15.91 2.33
N TYR A 163 3.25 -14.73 2.40
CA TYR A 163 4.39 -14.35 1.58
C TYR A 163 5.65 -15.22 1.79
N SER A 164 5.70 -16.02 2.87
CA SER A 164 6.81 -16.93 3.14
C SER A 164 6.58 -18.34 2.59
N ASP A 165 5.33 -18.67 2.25
CA ASP A 165 4.95 -19.95 1.65
C ASP A 165 5.09 -19.85 0.12
N PRO A 166 6.04 -20.60 -0.49
CA PRO A 166 6.23 -20.57 -1.94
C PRO A 166 5.02 -21.13 -2.71
N ASP A 167 4.15 -21.92 -2.07
CA ASP A 167 2.94 -22.48 -2.68
C ASP A 167 1.70 -21.61 -2.42
N SER A 168 1.85 -20.46 -1.76
CA SER A 168 0.76 -19.51 -1.49
C SER A 168 0.15 -18.94 -2.76
N ASP A 169 -1.13 -18.55 -2.68
CA ASP A 169 -1.84 -18.00 -3.83
C ASP A 169 -1.24 -16.65 -4.28
N ILE A 170 -0.65 -15.88 -3.34
CA ILE A 170 0.04 -14.62 -3.65
C ILE A 170 1.33 -14.83 -4.45
N VAL A 171 2.12 -15.86 -4.14
CA VAL A 171 3.32 -16.21 -4.92
C VAL A 171 2.93 -16.74 -6.30
N ARG A 172 1.93 -17.62 -6.35
CA ARG A 172 1.39 -18.16 -7.62
C ARG A 172 0.85 -17.06 -8.53
N LEU A 173 0.19 -16.05 -7.99
CA LEU A 173 -0.24 -14.86 -8.74
C LEU A 173 0.96 -14.11 -9.32
N GLY A 174 2.02 -13.91 -8.53
CA GLY A 174 3.24 -13.25 -8.97
C GLY A 174 3.90 -13.94 -10.18
N HIS A 175 3.87 -15.28 -10.24
CA HIS A 175 4.35 -16.06 -11.38
C HIS A 175 3.43 -15.97 -12.61
N ALA A 176 2.11 -15.88 -12.42
CA ALA A 176 1.15 -15.78 -13.52
C ALA A 176 1.14 -14.38 -14.18
N MET A 177 1.61 -13.36 -13.46
CA MET A 177 1.65 -11.96 -13.92
C MET A 177 2.99 -11.55 -14.55
N SER A 178 3.98 -12.45 -14.61
CA SER A 178 5.30 -12.24 -15.24
C SER A 178 5.40 -12.89 -16.60
#